data_AF-A0A561U3S3-F1
#
_entry.id   AF-A0A561U3S3-F1
#
_cell.length_a   1.000
_cell.length_b   1.000
_cell.length_c   1.000
_cell.angle_alpha   90.00
_cell.angle_beta   90.00
_cell.angle_gamma   90.00
#
_symmetry.space_group_name_H-M   'P 1'
#
loop_
_entity.id
_entity.type
_entity.pdbx_description
1 polymer ?
#
loop_
_entity_poly.entity_id
_entity_poly.type
_entity_poly.pdbx_seq_one_letter_code
_entity_poly.pdbx_strand_id
1 'polypeptide(L)'
;MAAVLALLLAACAPSAVATLHGTPVEPPTGAPAEAVAAADQQATDQDNPLGIAVLDRATGEFAVGEHGQQPMYSASLSKVVVAVELLERHRVTPQDRFDLRRALGPSDDEAMNALWERYGGPSLITSAAARMHLQHTRAPGDQGRWGDTVTTARDMAAVFQHLLSQMPSDDRDFVLDALHAAPGQAADGVNQKFGLMALNAHAVKNGWMCCQQGKVWVHSAGVVDPDRHRYVVALLSSQPSDVGYGKAVADITEVSGTALSRLP
;
A
#
# COMPACT_ATOMS: atom_id res chain seq x y z
N MET A 1 -41.45 6.25 42.47
CA MET A 1 -40.86 6.22 41.11
C MET A 1 -39.34 6.33 41.26
N ALA A 2 -38.61 5.23 41.07
CA ALA A 2 -37.15 5.23 41.06
C ALA A 2 -36.70 5.15 39.59
N ALA A 3 -36.04 6.20 39.10
CA ALA A 3 -35.48 6.23 37.76
C ALA A 3 -34.11 5.54 37.80
N VAL A 4 -33.98 4.43 37.07
CA VAL A 4 -32.70 3.75 36.84
C VAL A 4 -31.97 4.51 35.74
N LEU A 5 -30.87 5.15 36.10
CA LEU A 5 -29.97 5.82 35.17
C LEU A 5 -29.05 4.75 34.56
N ALA A 6 -29.29 4.37 33.30
CA ALA A 6 -28.39 3.51 32.55
C ALA A 6 -27.17 4.34 32.11
N LEU A 7 -26.01 4.07 32.71
CA LEU A 7 -24.73 4.59 32.26
C LEU A 7 -24.35 3.85 30.96
N LEU A 8 -24.45 4.54 29.82
CA LEU A 8 -23.86 4.09 28.56
C LEU A 8 -22.34 4.27 28.66
N LEU A 9 -21.61 3.19 28.90
CA LEU A 9 -20.17 3.12 28.72
C LEU A 9 -19.89 3.22 27.20
N ALA A 10 -19.52 4.41 26.72
CA ALA A 10 -18.93 4.56 25.40
C ALA A 10 -17.54 3.90 25.42
N ALA A 11 -17.44 2.70 24.87
CA ALA A 11 -16.15 2.06 24.65
C ALA A 11 -15.33 2.93 23.68
N CYS A 12 -14.15 3.39 24.11
CA CYS A 12 -13.25 4.12 23.25
C CYS A 12 -12.77 3.15 22.16
N ALA A 13 -13.08 3.43 20.89
CA ALA A 13 -12.57 2.63 19.78
C ALA A 13 -11.03 2.59 19.87
N PRO A 14 -10.39 1.41 19.74
CA PRO A 14 -8.94 1.33 19.70
C PRO A 14 -8.41 2.16 18.53
N SER A 15 -7.30 2.87 18.75
CA SER A 15 -6.66 3.64 17.68
C SER A 15 -6.28 2.71 16.51
N ALA A 16 -6.44 3.19 15.27
CA ALA A 16 -6.05 2.47 14.04
C ALA A 16 -4.60 1.93 14.06
N VAL A 17 -3.73 2.56 14.87
CA VAL A 17 -2.34 2.09 15.08
C VAL A 17 -2.29 0.84 15.97
N ALA A 18 -3.17 0.70 16.96
CA ALA A 18 -3.20 -0.48 17.82
C ALA A 18 -3.75 -1.72 17.08
N THR A 19 -4.70 -1.54 16.16
CA THR A 19 -5.34 -2.64 15.42
C THR A 19 -4.41 -3.28 14.37
N LEU A 20 -3.43 -2.55 13.84
CA LEU A 20 -2.45 -3.09 12.89
C LEU A 20 -1.33 -3.91 13.57
N HIS A 21 -1.06 -3.69 14.86
CA HIS A 21 0.07 -4.30 15.56
C HIS A 21 -0.35 -5.35 16.61
N GLY A 22 -1.64 -5.37 17.00
CA GLY A 22 -2.22 -6.38 17.86
C GLY A 22 -2.98 -7.47 17.08
N THR A 23 -3.24 -8.60 17.72
CA THR A 23 -4.26 -9.55 17.23
C THR A 23 -5.63 -8.88 17.42
N PRO A 24 -6.46 -8.74 16.36
CA PRO A 24 -7.82 -8.23 16.52
C PRO A 24 -8.55 -9.08 17.57
N VAL A 25 -9.15 -8.42 18.56
CA VAL A 25 -9.92 -9.11 19.63
C VAL A 25 -11.17 -9.76 19.04
N GLU A 26 -11.73 -9.16 17.98
CA GLU A 26 -12.82 -9.70 17.18
C GLU A 26 -12.51 -9.52 15.69
N PRO A 27 -13.00 -10.43 14.81
CA PRO A 27 -12.86 -10.27 13.37
C PRO A 27 -13.54 -8.97 12.88
N PRO A 28 -13.00 -8.31 11.85
CA PRO A 28 -13.66 -7.16 11.23
C PRO A 28 -15.01 -7.61 10.61
N THR A 29 -16.01 -6.74 10.67
CA THR A 29 -17.39 -7.01 10.21
C THR A 29 -18.02 -5.85 9.42
N GLY A 30 -17.38 -4.68 9.38
CA GLY A 30 -17.85 -3.51 8.67
C GLY A 30 -17.37 -3.43 7.22
N ALA A 31 -17.43 -2.22 6.65
CA ALA A 31 -17.07 -1.96 5.25
C ALA A 31 -15.70 -2.50 4.81
N PRO A 32 -14.62 -2.44 5.63
CA PRO A 32 -13.36 -3.10 5.29
C PRO A 32 -13.50 -4.61 5.08
N ALA A 33 -14.27 -5.31 5.93
CA ALA A 33 -14.49 -6.75 5.83
C ALA A 33 -15.28 -7.10 4.56
N GLU A 34 -16.31 -6.32 4.25
CA GLU A 34 -17.08 -6.48 3.01
C GLU A 34 -16.22 -6.24 1.76
N ALA A 35 -15.34 -5.23 1.80
CA ALA A 35 -14.44 -4.90 0.70
C ALA A 35 -13.44 -6.01 0.42
N VAL A 36 -12.79 -6.57 1.45
CA VAL A 36 -11.84 -7.69 1.26
C VAL A 36 -12.54 -8.94 0.77
N ALA A 37 -13.72 -9.29 1.31
CA ALA A 37 -14.47 -10.46 0.88
C ALA A 37 -14.93 -10.35 -0.59
N ALA A 38 -15.38 -9.17 -1.02
CA ALA A 38 -15.78 -8.94 -2.40
C ALA A 38 -14.56 -8.99 -3.36
N ALA A 39 -13.42 -8.47 -2.92
CA ALA A 39 -12.18 -8.52 -3.70
C ALA A 39 -11.63 -9.95 -3.83
N ASP A 40 -11.65 -10.73 -2.75
CA ASP A 40 -11.22 -12.13 -2.77
C ASP A 40 -12.08 -12.95 -3.73
N GLN A 41 -13.42 -12.79 -3.69
CA GLN A 41 -14.33 -13.46 -4.62
C GLN A 41 -14.03 -13.09 -6.08
N GLN A 42 -13.87 -11.79 -6.37
CA GLN A 42 -13.54 -11.33 -7.73
C GLN A 42 -12.20 -11.88 -8.21
N ALA A 43 -11.20 -11.95 -7.33
CA ALA A 43 -9.89 -12.48 -7.65
C ALA A 43 -9.94 -14.00 -7.91
N THR A 44 -10.75 -14.75 -7.15
CA THR A 44 -11.03 -16.17 -7.42
C THR A 44 -11.66 -16.37 -8.79
N ASP A 45 -12.67 -15.58 -9.15
CA ASP A 45 -13.35 -15.69 -10.45
C ASP A 45 -12.41 -15.38 -11.64
N GLN A 46 -11.32 -14.64 -11.40
CA GLN A 46 -10.30 -14.30 -12.38
C GLN A 46 -9.11 -15.27 -12.42
N ASP A 47 -9.07 -16.31 -11.56
CA ASP A 47 -7.88 -17.12 -11.29
C ASP A 47 -6.63 -16.28 -10.95
N ASN A 48 -6.84 -15.16 -10.24
CA ASN A 48 -5.83 -14.16 -9.91
C ASN A 48 -5.35 -14.32 -8.46
N PRO A 49 -4.11 -14.78 -8.19
CA PRO A 49 -3.55 -14.79 -6.85
C PRO A 49 -3.30 -13.35 -6.39
N LEU A 50 -4.28 -12.79 -5.67
CA LEU A 50 -4.29 -11.41 -5.20
C LEU A 50 -4.48 -11.37 -3.69
N GLY A 51 -3.59 -10.65 -3.01
CA GLY A 51 -3.77 -10.25 -1.62
C GLY A 51 -4.33 -8.84 -1.51
N ILE A 52 -5.26 -8.64 -0.58
CA ILE A 52 -5.85 -7.33 -0.27
C ILE A 52 -5.78 -7.03 1.23
N ALA A 53 -5.60 -5.75 1.58
CA ALA A 53 -5.83 -5.23 2.91
C ALA A 53 -6.53 -3.86 2.86
N VAL A 54 -7.46 -3.63 3.77
CA VAL A 54 -8.25 -2.40 3.87
C VAL A 54 -8.26 -1.93 5.32
N LEU A 55 -7.90 -0.66 5.52
CA LEU A 55 -7.99 0.02 6.82
C LEU A 55 -8.97 1.18 6.72
N ASP A 56 -9.96 1.21 7.61
CA ASP A 56 -10.77 2.38 7.88
C ASP A 56 -10.15 3.18 9.03
N ARG A 57 -9.57 4.34 8.72
CA ARG A 57 -8.90 5.18 9.72
C ARG A 57 -9.86 5.91 10.65
N ALA A 58 -11.14 6.03 10.29
CA ALA A 58 -12.13 6.68 11.13
C ALA A 58 -12.59 5.75 12.28
N THR A 59 -12.72 4.45 12.00
CA THR A 59 -13.16 3.45 12.99
C THR A 59 -11.99 2.66 13.59
N GLY A 60 -10.83 2.65 12.93
CA GLY A 60 -9.69 1.80 13.27
C GLY A 60 -9.83 0.36 12.78
N GLU A 61 -10.92 0.03 12.08
CA GLU A 61 -11.17 -1.32 11.58
C GLU A 61 -10.21 -1.68 10.46
N PHE A 62 -9.57 -2.84 10.59
CA PHE A 62 -8.60 -3.36 9.64
C PHE A 62 -8.97 -4.77 9.21
N ALA A 63 -9.11 -4.96 7.90
CA ALA A 63 -9.41 -6.24 7.28
C ALA A 63 -8.32 -6.65 6.29
N VAL A 64 -8.03 -7.95 6.26
CA VAL A 64 -7.03 -8.58 5.40
C VAL A 64 -7.71 -9.74 4.69
N GLY A 65 -7.65 -9.77 3.37
CA GLY A 65 -8.20 -10.86 2.56
C GLY A 65 -7.36 -12.13 2.65
N GLU A 66 -7.82 -13.21 2.00
CA GLU A 66 -7.25 -14.56 2.09
C GLU A 66 -5.73 -14.58 1.83
N HIS A 67 -5.28 -13.93 0.76
CA HIS A 67 -3.86 -13.83 0.41
C HIS A 67 -3.21 -12.51 0.89
N GLY A 68 -3.87 -11.73 1.75
CA GLY A 68 -3.37 -10.40 2.16
C GLY A 68 -2.04 -10.44 2.94
N GLN A 69 -1.65 -11.60 3.47
CA GLN A 69 -0.34 -11.86 4.11
C GLN A 69 0.62 -12.67 3.23
N GLN A 70 0.24 -13.02 2.00
CA GLN A 70 1.11 -13.76 1.10
C GLN A 70 2.29 -12.89 0.66
N PRO A 71 3.55 -13.32 0.90
CA PRO A 71 4.71 -12.54 0.49
C PRO A 71 4.85 -12.47 -1.04
N MET A 72 5.02 -11.27 -1.58
CA MET A 72 5.19 -10.99 -3.01
C MET A 72 6.33 -10.01 -3.24
N TYR A 73 6.94 -10.02 -4.43
CA TYR A 73 7.86 -8.95 -4.83
C TYR A 73 7.09 -7.67 -5.08
N SER A 74 7.49 -6.61 -4.39
CA SER A 74 6.74 -5.34 -4.31
C SER A 74 6.76 -4.50 -5.58
N ALA A 75 7.69 -4.76 -6.50
CA ALA A 75 8.01 -3.87 -7.62
C ALA A 75 8.15 -2.41 -7.12
N SER A 76 7.50 -1.45 -7.79
CA SER A 76 7.57 -0.04 -7.41
C SER A 76 6.83 0.35 -6.13
N LEU A 77 6.15 -0.57 -5.42
CA LEU A 77 5.61 -0.25 -4.08
C LEU A 77 6.71 -0.04 -3.04
N SER A 78 7.87 -0.70 -3.19
CA SER A 78 9.06 -0.47 -2.35
C SER A 78 9.50 0.99 -2.30
N LYS A 79 9.25 1.77 -3.36
CA LYS A 79 9.59 3.20 -3.39
C LYS A 79 8.88 4.00 -2.29
N VAL A 80 7.67 3.61 -1.90
CA VAL A 80 6.95 4.22 -0.76
C VAL A 80 7.63 3.84 0.56
N VAL A 81 8.01 2.56 0.71
CA VAL A 81 8.72 2.07 1.90
C VAL A 81 10.04 2.83 2.10
N VAL A 82 10.80 3.00 1.02
CA VAL A 82 12.07 3.75 1.05
C VAL A 82 11.83 5.23 1.33
N ALA A 83 10.81 5.86 0.71
CA ALA A 83 10.50 7.26 0.95
C ALA A 83 10.19 7.54 2.43
N VAL A 84 9.35 6.71 3.05
CA VAL A 84 8.98 6.84 4.47
C VAL A 84 10.21 6.70 5.36
N GLU A 85 11.04 5.66 5.17
CA GLU A 85 12.25 5.49 6.00
C GLU A 85 13.27 6.61 5.81
N LEU A 86 13.46 7.08 4.58
CA LEU A 86 14.41 8.17 4.30
C LEU A 86 14.01 9.46 5.00
N LEU A 87 12.73 9.85 4.93
CA LEU A 87 12.22 11.06 5.55
C LEU A 87 12.25 10.98 7.09
N GLU A 88 12.01 9.79 7.66
CA GLU A 88 12.06 9.56 9.12
C GLU A 88 13.48 9.61 9.69
N ARG A 89 14.44 8.99 9.00
CA ARG A 89 15.77 8.72 9.58
C ARG A 89 16.84 9.71 9.14
N HIS A 90 16.68 10.34 7.97
CA HIS A 90 17.74 11.11 7.34
C HIS A 90 17.38 12.58 7.21
N ARG A 91 18.40 13.43 7.31
CA ARG A 91 18.30 14.80 6.81
C ARG A 91 18.36 14.72 5.29
N VAL A 92 17.19 14.62 4.66
CA VAL A 92 17.07 14.65 3.20
C VAL A 92 17.45 16.02 2.67
N THR A 93 18.27 16.03 1.62
CA THR A 93 18.64 17.26 0.91
C THR A 93 17.51 17.67 -0.06
N PRO A 94 17.56 18.89 -0.61
CA PRO A 94 16.65 19.27 -1.70
C PRO A 94 16.73 18.33 -2.91
N GLN A 95 17.91 17.80 -3.22
CA GLN A 95 18.09 16.83 -4.29
C GLN A 95 17.40 15.50 -3.97
N ASP A 96 17.50 15.02 -2.72
CA ASP A 96 16.82 13.77 -2.35
C ASP A 96 15.29 13.93 -2.41
N ARG A 97 14.75 15.08 -2.02
CA ARG A 97 13.31 15.37 -2.20
C ARG A 97 12.92 15.45 -3.67
N PHE A 98 13.79 15.98 -4.53
CA PHE A 98 13.54 15.96 -5.98
C PHE A 98 13.49 14.52 -6.52
N ASP A 99 14.45 13.68 -6.14
CA ASP A 99 14.49 12.29 -6.55
C ASP A 99 13.34 11.47 -5.95
N LEU A 100 12.95 11.72 -4.71
CA LEU A 100 11.77 11.11 -4.08
C LEU A 100 10.49 11.46 -4.84
N ARG A 101 10.31 12.72 -5.26
CA ARG A 101 9.12 13.12 -6.03
C ARG A 101 9.06 12.38 -7.38
N ARG A 102 10.20 12.21 -8.05
CA ARG A 102 10.30 11.43 -9.31
C ARG A 102 10.03 9.94 -9.07
N ALA A 103 10.60 9.37 -8.02
CA ALA A 103 10.39 7.97 -7.65
C ALA A 103 8.93 7.67 -7.27
N LEU A 104 8.26 8.59 -6.58
CA LEU A 104 6.88 8.41 -6.12
C LEU A 104 5.85 8.67 -7.24
N GLY A 105 5.96 9.79 -7.95
CA GLY A 105 4.97 10.23 -8.94
C GLY A 105 5.08 9.46 -10.27
N PRO A 106 6.02 9.83 -11.17
CA PRO A 106 6.23 9.11 -12.43
C PRO A 106 6.90 7.73 -12.26
N SER A 107 7.09 7.24 -11.03
CA SER A 107 7.71 5.94 -10.76
C SER A 107 9.12 5.76 -11.32
N ASP A 108 9.90 6.84 -11.33
CA ASP A 108 11.24 6.90 -11.95
C ASP A 108 12.26 5.97 -11.25
N ASP A 109 12.77 4.99 -11.99
CA ASP A 109 13.72 4.00 -11.49
C ASP A 109 15.12 4.57 -11.32
N GLU A 110 15.56 5.52 -12.15
CA GLU A 110 16.88 6.14 -12.01
C GLU A 110 16.94 7.01 -10.75
N ALA A 111 15.86 7.74 -10.46
CA ALA A 111 15.74 8.47 -9.20
C ALA A 111 15.78 7.53 -7.99
N MET A 112 15.12 6.36 -8.09
CA MET A 112 15.14 5.36 -7.03
C MET A 112 16.53 4.71 -6.89
N ASN A 113 17.21 4.40 -7.99
CA ASN A 113 18.57 3.85 -7.97
C ASN A 113 19.53 4.79 -7.23
N ALA A 114 19.48 6.09 -7.55
CA ALA A 114 20.34 7.09 -6.91
C ALA A 114 20.11 7.17 -5.39
N LEU A 115 18.85 7.16 -4.94
CA LEU A 115 18.50 7.14 -3.52
C LEU A 115 18.91 5.84 -2.84
N TRP A 116 18.66 4.70 -3.48
CA TRP A 116 19.00 3.37 -2.97
C TRP A 116 20.51 3.23 -2.75
N GLU A 117 21.32 3.57 -3.75
CA GLU A 117 22.79 3.51 -3.66
C GLU A 117 23.34 4.45 -2.59
N ARG A 118 22.82 5.68 -2.53
CA ARG A 118 23.30 6.70 -1.59
C ARG A 118 23.05 6.35 -0.13
N TYR A 119 21.93 5.72 0.18
CA TYR A 119 21.46 5.55 1.56
C TYR A 119 21.55 4.10 2.09
N GLY A 120 22.39 3.26 1.46
CA GLY A 120 22.71 1.94 2.00
C GLY A 120 21.76 0.83 1.58
N GLY A 121 21.04 1.04 0.48
CA GLY A 121 20.27 0.06 -0.27
C GLY A 121 19.38 -0.83 0.60
N PRO A 122 19.63 -2.15 0.68
CA PRO A 122 18.82 -3.09 1.47
C PRO A 122 18.56 -2.68 2.93
N SER A 123 19.48 -1.92 3.55
CA SER A 123 19.33 -1.47 4.94
C SER A 123 18.15 -0.51 5.14
N LEU A 124 17.70 0.17 4.09
CA LEU A 124 16.50 1.00 4.10
C LEU A 124 15.26 0.14 4.38
N ILE A 125 15.12 -0.99 3.68
CA ILE A 125 13.99 -1.90 3.87
C ILE A 125 14.02 -2.56 5.24
N THR A 126 15.19 -3.01 5.69
CA THR A 126 15.33 -3.62 7.01
C THR A 126 15.00 -2.63 8.13
N SER A 127 15.43 -1.37 8.00
CA SER A 127 15.15 -0.31 8.98
C SER A 127 13.67 0.08 8.96
N ALA A 128 13.08 0.22 7.77
CA ALA A 128 11.66 0.47 7.56
C ALA A 128 10.79 -0.62 8.22
N ALA A 129 11.13 -1.89 7.98
CA ALA A 129 10.41 -3.02 8.54
C ALA A 129 10.46 -3.03 10.07
N ALA A 130 11.62 -2.73 10.66
CA ALA A 130 11.75 -2.63 12.11
C ALA A 130 10.96 -1.45 12.68
N ARG A 131 11.05 -0.26 12.07
CA ARG A 131 10.41 0.98 12.53
C ARG A 131 8.88 0.89 12.49
N MET A 132 8.35 0.40 11.37
CA MET A 132 6.90 0.31 11.14
C MET A 132 6.33 -1.05 11.59
N HIS A 133 7.14 -1.91 12.22
CA HIS A 133 6.79 -3.26 12.63
C HIS A 133 6.14 -4.10 11.52
N LEU A 134 6.68 -4.02 10.31
CA LEU A 134 6.21 -4.78 9.15
C LEU A 134 6.56 -6.25 9.35
N GLN A 135 5.57 -7.14 9.18
CA GLN A 135 5.71 -8.54 9.60
C GLN A 135 6.43 -9.41 8.58
N HIS A 136 6.27 -9.10 7.30
CA HIS A 136 6.75 -9.91 6.18
C HIS A 136 7.68 -9.16 5.25
N THR A 137 7.70 -7.82 5.36
CA THR A 137 8.51 -6.95 4.53
C THR A 137 9.99 -7.14 4.83
N ARG A 138 10.76 -7.46 3.80
CA ARG A 138 12.19 -7.74 3.92
C ARG A 138 12.93 -7.35 2.65
N ALA A 139 14.20 -7.01 2.85
CA ALA A 139 15.11 -6.65 1.79
C ALA A 139 15.14 -7.71 0.65
N PRO A 140 15.41 -7.29 -0.59
CA PRO A 140 15.59 -8.20 -1.71
C PRO A 140 16.79 -9.13 -1.49
N GLY A 141 16.74 -10.33 -2.07
CA GLY A 141 17.87 -11.27 -2.04
C GLY A 141 19.07 -10.76 -2.85
N ASP A 142 18.79 -10.07 -3.96
CA ASP A 142 19.80 -9.34 -4.74
C ASP A 142 19.81 -7.87 -4.31
N GLN A 143 20.95 -7.40 -3.80
CA GLN A 143 21.07 -6.07 -3.21
C GLN A 143 20.90 -4.93 -4.22
N GLY A 144 21.10 -5.19 -5.51
CA GLY A 144 20.90 -4.21 -6.58
C GLY A 144 19.45 -4.07 -7.03
N ARG A 145 18.54 -4.92 -6.54
CA ARG A 145 17.17 -5.04 -7.06
C ARG A 145 16.13 -4.62 -6.03
N TRP A 146 16.04 -3.32 -5.75
CA TRP A 146 15.06 -2.78 -4.80
C TRP A 146 13.61 -3.22 -5.10
N GLY A 147 13.26 -3.45 -6.37
CA GLY A 147 11.93 -3.93 -6.79
C GLY A 147 11.60 -5.34 -6.30
N ASP A 148 12.61 -6.16 -5.99
CA ASP A 148 12.46 -7.51 -5.46
C ASP A 148 12.25 -7.51 -3.93
N THR A 149 12.14 -6.33 -3.32
CA THR A 149 11.71 -6.20 -1.92
C THR A 149 10.46 -7.03 -1.72
N VAL A 150 10.49 -7.97 -0.78
CA VAL A 150 9.33 -8.78 -0.47
C VAL A 150 8.45 -8.00 0.48
N THR A 151 7.13 -7.98 0.24
CA THR A 151 6.13 -7.36 1.12
C THR A 151 4.79 -8.09 1.01
N THR A 152 3.74 -7.58 1.66
CA THR A 152 2.38 -8.09 1.64
C THR A 152 1.38 -6.93 1.54
N ALA A 153 0.12 -7.21 1.19
CA ALA A 153 -0.92 -6.19 1.23
C ALA A 153 -1.11 -5.61 2.64
N ARG A 154 -1.07 -6.49 3.66
CA ARG A 154 -1.11 -6.11 5.07
C ARG A 154 -0.02 -5.12 5.43
N ASP A 155 1.23 -5.42 5.08
CA ASP A 155 2.37 -4.55 5.42
C ASP A 155 2.32 -3.23 4.66
N MET A 156 1.88 -3.23 3.39
CA MET A 156 1.70 -1.99 2.65
C MET A 156 0.61 -1.09 3.27
N ALA A 157 -0.47 -1.66 3.79
CA ALA A 157 -1.45 -0.89 4.55
C ALA A 157 -0.83 -0.28 5.84
N ALA A 158 0.05 -1.02 6.52
CA ALA A 158 0.78 -0.51 7.68
C ALA A 158 1.75 0.63 7.33
N VAL A 159 2.44 0.57 6.18
CA VAL A 159 3.30 1.65 5.68
C VAL A 159 2.51 2.94 5.48
N PHE A 160 1.35 2.87 4.80
CA PHE A 160 0.48 4.03 4.60
C PHE A 160 -0.14 4.53 5.92
N GLN A 161 -0.49 3.65 6.85
CA GLN A 161 -0.94 4.09 8.17
C GLN A 161 0.16 4.83 8.93
N HIS A 162 1.40 4.33 8.91
CA HIS A 162 2.53 5.01 9.54
C HIS A 162 2.73 6.41 8.94
N LEU A 163 2.76 6.50 7.61
CA LEU A 163 2.80 7.77 6.87
C LEU A 163 1.70 8.74 7.34
N LEU A 164 0.47 8.27 7.47
CA LEU A 164 -0.68 9.13 7.80
C LEU A 164 -0.80 9.50 9.28
N SER A 165 -0.22 8.72 10.19
CA SER A 165 -0.47 8.86 11.64
C SER A 165 0.75 9.22 12.47
N GLN A 166 1.97 8.96 12.00
CA GLN A 166 3.20 9.14 12.78
C GLN A 166 4.15 10.16 12.18
N MET A 167 4.18 10.31 10.84
CA MET A 167 5.10 11.23 10.19
C MET A 167 4.73 12.70 10.45
N PRO A 168 5.73 13.61 10.52
CA PRO A 168 5.50 15.06 10.52
C PRO A 168 4.63 15.49 9.34
N SER A 169 3.79 16.51 9.53
CA SER A 169 2.85 16.96 8.48
C SER A 169 3.54 17.28 7.17
N ASP A 170 4.67 17.99 7.20
CA ASP A 170 5.36 18.44 6.00
C ASP A 170 5.90 17.26 5.17
N ASP A 171 6.35 16.20 5.83
CA ASP A 171 6.84 14.99 5.17
C ASP A 171 5.71 14.10 4.69
N ARG A 172 4.65 13.96 5.50
CA ARG A 172 3.43 13.26 5.09
C ARG A 172 2.83 13.90 3.84
N ASP A 173 2.61 15.21 3.89
CA ASP A 173 1.96 15.96 2.81
C ASP A 173 2.85 15.95 1.56
N PHE A 174 4.18 16.05 1.70
CA PHE A 174 5.11 15.86 0.58
C PHE A 174 4.95 14.51 -0.13
N VAL A 175 4.84 13.39 0.62
CA VAL A 175 4.67 12.05 0.02
C VAL A 175 3.30 11.94 -0.63
N LEU A 176 2.23 12.36 0.05
CA LEU A 176 0.87 12.29 -0.48
C LEU A 176 0.72 13.13 -1.76
N ASP A 177 1.27 14.35 -1.78
CA ASP A 177 1.24 15.23 -2.95
C ASP A 177 2.01 14.62 -4.13
N ALA A 178 3.17 14.00 -3.89
CA ALA A 178 3.94 13.35 -4.94
C ALA A 178 3.20 12.15 -5.55
N LEU A 179 2.48 11.38 -4.72
CA LEU A 179 1.64 10.26 -5.17
C LEU A 179 0.37 10.75 -5.88
N HIS A 180 -0.27 11.82 -5.37
CA HIS A 180 -1.46 12.41 -5.97
C HIS A 180 -1.16 13.03 -7.34
N ALA A 181 0.01 13.68 -7.48
CA ALA A 181 0.46 14.29 -8.72
C ALA A 181 1.05 13.27 -9.74
N ALA A 182 0.96 11.97 -9.49
CA ALA A 182 1.49 10.95 -10.38
C ALA A 182 0.88 11.08 -11.80
N PRO A 183 1.71 11.19 -12.85
CA PRO A 183 1.21 11.28 -14.22
C PRO A 183 0.69 9.93 -14.69
N GLY A 184 -0.24 9.95 -15.65
CA GLY A 184 -0.79 8.71 -16.20
C GLY A 184 0.24 7.83 -16.92
N GLN A 185 1.28 8.44 -17.50
CA GLN A 185 2.42 7.73 -18.07
C GLN A 185 3.61 7.84 -17.11
N ALA A 186 4.17 6.70 -16.71
CA ALA A 186 5.36 6.60 -15.89
C ALA A 186 6.63 6.96 -16.70
N ALA A 187 7.76 7.15 -16.00
CA ALA A 187 9.05 7.51 -16.58
C ALA A 187 9.58 6.44 -17.55
N ASP A 188 9.21 5.18 -17.35
CA ASP A 188 9.54 4.04 -18.23
C ASP A 188 8.56 3.88 -19.41
N GLY A 189 7.56 4.76 -19.52
CA GLY A 189 6.55 4.76 -20.58
C GLY A 189 5.30 3.95 -20.29
N VAL A 190 5.24 3.21 -19.17
CA VAL A 190 4.06 2.41 -18.78
C VAL A 190 2.87 3.33 -18.46
N ASN A 191 1.69 2.98 -18.95
CA ASN A 191 0.46 3.61 -18.51
C ASN A 191 0.12 3.11 -17.10
N GLN A 192 0.33 3.94 -16.09
CA GLN A 192 0.06 3.63 -14.69
C GLN A 192 -1.36 4.00 -14.25
N LYS A 193 -2.26 4.42 -15.14
CA LYS A 193 -3.69 4.59 -14.84
C LYS A 193 -4.43 3.25 -14.75
N PHE A 194 -4.07 2.45 -13.75
CA PHE A 194 -4.72 1.17 -13.43
C PHE A 194 -4.92 1.04 -11.92
N GLY A 195 -5.63 -0.01 -11.49
CA GLY A 195 -5.91 -0.25 -10.07
C GLY A 195 -6.66 0.93 -9.45
N LEU A 196 -6.26 1.32 -8.24
CA LEU A 196 -6.84 2.45 -7.52
C LEU A 196 -6.70 3.78 -8.26
N MET A 197 -5.61 3.97 -9.04
CA MET A 197 -5.39 5.21 -9.80
C MET A 197 -6.42 5.39 -10.92
N ALA A 198 -6.84 4.31 -11.59
CA ALA A 198 -7.89 4.36 -12.61
C ALA A 198 -9.26 4.77 -12.05
N LEU A 199 -9.44 4.61 -10.72
CA LEU A 199 -10.67 4.90 -10.00
C LEU A 199 -10.60 6.26 -9.28
N ASN A 200 -9.62 7.10 -9.62
CA ASN A 200 -9.41 8.43 -9.05
C ASN A 200 -9.24 8.42 -7.51
N ALA A 201 -8.65 7.36 -6.96
CA ALA A 201 -8.21 7.39 -5.57
C ALA A 201 -7.16 8.51 -5.36
N HIS A 202 -7.06 9.01 -4.13
CA HIS A 202 -6.37 10.26 -3.84
C HIS A 202 -4.86 10.17 -4.06
N ALA A 203 -4.16 9.32 -3.31
CA ALA A 203 -2.70 9.22 -3.37
C ALA A 203 -2.32 7.75 -3.56
N VAL A 204 -1.91 7.37 -4.78
CA VAL A 204 -1.71 5.98 -5.17
C VAL A 204 -0.29 5.76 -5.67
N LYS A 205 0.33 4.67 -5.21
CA LYS A 205 1.47 4.07 -5.89
C LYS A 205 1.04 2.77 -6.56
N ASN A 206 1.31 2.68 -7.85
CA ASN A 206 1.24 1.43 -8.59
C ASN A 206 2.62 0.79 -8.72
N GLY A 207 2.64 -0.54 -8.78
CA GLY A 207 3.84 -1.35 -8.98
C GLY A 207 3.64 -2.37 -10.08
N TRP A 208 4.63 -2.52 -10.95
CA TRP A 208 4.61 -3.52 -12.01
C TRP A 208 6.00 -4.12 -12.19
N MET A 209 6.03 -5.41 -12.45
CA MET A 209 7.24 -6.12 -12.85
C MET A 209 6.83 -7.34 -13.64
N CYS A 210 7.54 -7.65 -14.72
CA CYS A 210 7.29 -8.88 -15.46
C CYS A 210 8.38 -9.91 -15.29
N CYS A 211 7.91 -11.15 -15.38
CA CYS A 211 8.56 -12.31 -15.93
C CYS A 211 9.58 -12.96 -14.99
N GLN A 212 9.90 -12.30 -13.88
CA GLN A 212 10.59 -12.96 -12.77
C GLN A 212 9.74 -14.10 -12.22
N GLN A 213 10.38 -15.25 -12.06
CA GLN A 213 9.77 -16.47 -11.55
C GLN A 213 8.54 -16.94 -12.35
N GLY A 214 8.46 -16.58 -13.63
CA GLY A 214 7.31 -16.92 -14.48
C GLY A 214 6.03 -16.19 -14.07
N LYS A 215 6.15 -15.02 -13.43
CA LYS A 215 5.02 -14.22 -12.94
C LYS A 215 4.98 -12.83 -13.55
N VAL A 216 3.79 -12.28 -13.69
CA VAL A 216 3.56 -10.85 -13.85
C VAL A 216 3.03 -10.29 -12.52
N TRP A 217 3.74 -9.32 -11.97
CA TRP A 217 3.43 -8.65 -10.72
C TRP A 217 2.78 -7.32 -11.07
N VAL A 218 1.54 -7.11 -10.62
CA VAL A 218 0.83 -5.83 -10.77
C VAL A 218 0.20 -5.51 -9.42
N HIS A 219 0.43 -4.31 -8.93
CA HIS A 219 0.04 -3.90 -7.58
C HIS A 219 -0.51 -2.48 -7.58
N SER A 220 -1.39 -2.19 -6.62
CA SER A 220 -1.93 -0.85 -6.39
C SER A 220 -2.15 -0.65 -4.90
N ALA A 221 -1.56 0.41 -4.33
CA ALA A 221 -1.75 0.74 -2.93
C ALA A 221 -1.84 2.26 -2.73
N GLY A 222 -2.70 2.70 -1.82
CA GLY A 222 -2.88 4.12 -1.63
C GLY A 222 -3.97 4.52 -0.66
N VAL A 223 -4.20 5.83 -0.61
CA VAL A 223 -5.27 6.47 0.15
C VAL A 223 -6.48 6.65 -0.74
N VAL A 224 -7.63 6.21 -0.25
CA VAL A 224 -8.94 6.29 -0.89
C VAL A 224 -9.84 7.20 -0.04
N ASP A 225 -10.84 7.82 -0.67
CA ASP A 225 -11.63 8.94 -0.17
C ASP A 225 -10.82 10.26 -0.16
N PRO A 226 -10.78 11.01 -1.28
CA PRO A 226 -9.98 12.22 -1.41
C PRO A 226 -10.39 13.36 -0.47
N ASP A 227 -11.63 13.37 0.02
CA ASP A 227 -12.09 14.44 0.90
C ASP A 227 -11.73 14.18 2.36
N ARG A 228 -11.56 12.91 2.75
CA ARG A 228 -11.36 12.53 4.16
C ARG A 228 -10.09 11.72 4.45
N HIS A 229 -9.37 11.28 3.43
CA HIS A 229 -8.21 10.38 3.54
C HIS A 229 -8.50 9.18 4.47
N ARG A 230 -9.73 8.66 4.37
CA ARG A 230 -10.30 7.76 5.37
C ARG A 230 -9.76 6.35 5.20
N TYR A 231 -9.66 5.89 3.97
CA TYR A 231 -9.35 4.50 3.69
C TYR A 231 -7.91 4.36 3.20
N VAL A 232 -7.23 3.34 3.70
CA VAL A 232 -6.00 2.82 3.08
C VAL A 232 -6.36 1.48 2.45
N VAL A 233 -6.03 1.31 1.17
CA VAL A 233 -6.27 0.08 0.43
C VAL A 233 -4.96 -0.36 -0.22
N ALA A 234 -4.61 -1.64 -0.09
CA ALA A 234 -3.46 -2.24 -0.75
C ALA A 234 -3.88 -3.55 -1.44
N LEU A 235 -3.58 -3.67 -2.73
CA LEU A 235 -3.81 -4.85 -3.55
C LEU A 235 -2.50 -5.28 -4.21
N LEU A 236 -2.10 -6.53 -3.98
CA LEU A 236 -0.91 -7.12 -4.59
C LEU A 236 -1.30 -8.40 -5.35
N SER A 237 -1.05 -8.44 -6.66
CA SER A 237 -1.31 -9.61 -7.52
C SER A 237 -0.03 -10.19 -8.12
N SER A 238 0.00 -11.53 -8.25
CA SER A 238 1.09 -12.28 -8.89
C SER A 238 0.55 -13.38 -9.82
N GLN A 239 0.21 -13.01 -11.05
CA GLN A 239 -0.36 -13.94 -12.04
C GLN A 239 0.73 -14.67 -12.83
N PRO A 240 0.47 -15.86 -13.38
CA PRO A 240 1.34 -16.50 -14.37
C PRO A 240 1.68 -15.54 -15.53
N SER A 241 2.91 -15.59 -16.04
CA SER A 241 3.36 -14.64 -17.08
C SER A 241 2.67 -14.81 -18.43
N ASP A 242 2.07 -15.97 -18.71
CA ASP A 242 1.30 -16.24 -19.93
C ASP A 242 -0.07 -15.51 -19.97
N VAL A 243 -0.59 -15.07 -18.82
CA VAL A 243 -1.73 -14.15 -18.74
C VAL A 243 -1.44 -12.84 -19.47
N GLY A 244 -0.19 -12.39 -19.42
CA GLY A 244 0.27 -11.14 -20.04
C GLY A 244 -0.11 -9.89 -19.26
N TYR A 245 0.66 -8.82 -19.47
CA TYR A 245 0.56 -7.58 -18.71
C TYR A 245 -0.81 -6.89 -18.82
N GLY A 246 -1.39 -6.84 -20.03
CA GLY A 246 -2.66 -6.16 -20.26
C GLY A 246 -3.83 -6.77 -19.48
N LYS A 247 -3.92 -8.11 -19.44
CA LYS A 247 -4.94 -8.80 -18.64
C LYS A 247 -4.68 -8.64 -17.14
N ALA A 248 -3.42 -8.76 -16.69
CA ALA A 248 -3.10 -8.55 -15.27
C ALA A 248 -3.47 -7.15 -14.77
N VAL A 249 -3.27 -6.12 -15.60
CA VAL A 249 -3.72 -4.74 -15.36
C VAL A 249 -5.25 -4.61 -15.32
N ALA A 250 -5.97 -5.28 -16.23
CA ALA A 250 -7.43 -5.27 -16.24
C ALA A 250 -7.99 -5.94 -14.97
N ASP A 251 -7.46 -7.11 -14.62
CA ASP A 251 -7.91 -7.91 -13.47
C ASP A 251 -7.78 -7.13 -12.15
N ILE A 252 -6.60 -6.55 -11.86
CA ILE A 252 -6.41 -5.78 -10.63
C ILE A 252 -7.28 -4.51 -10.60
N THR A 253 -7.57 -3.90 -11.76
CA THR A 253 -8.42 -2.72 -11.85
C THR A 253 -9.87 -3.07 -11.52
N GLU A 254 -10.35 -4.20 -12.04
CA GLU A 254 -11.69 -4.72 -11.74
C GLU A 254 -11.82 -5.09 -10.24
N VAL A 255 -10.86 -5.83 -9.68
CA VAL A 255 -10.84 -6.14 -8.24
C VAL A 255 -10.82 -4.89 -7.38
N SER A 256 -10.04 -3.87 -7.78
CA SER A 256 -10.01 -2.57 -7.11
C SER A 256 -11.41 -1.94 -7.11
N GLY A 257 -12.09 -1.93 -8.27
CA GLY A 257 -13.45 -1.37 -8.40
C GLY A 257 -14.46 -2.10 -7.52
N THR A 258 -14.39 -3.42 -7.51
CA THR A 258 -15.24 -4.27 -6.66
C THR A 258 -15.02 -3.97 -5.18
N ALA A 259 -13.76 -3.86 -4.72
CA ALA A 259 -13.44 -3.51 -3.33
C ALA A 259 -13.98 -2.12 -2.96
N LEU A 260 -13.72 -1.10 -3.80
CA LEU A 260 -14.12 0.27 -3.53
C LEU A 260 -15.64 0.45 -3.51
N SER A 261 -16.40 -0.39 -4.24
CA SER A 261 -17.87 -0.35 -4.21
C SER A 261 -18.49 -0.70 -2.85
N ARG A 262 -17.69 -1.28 -1.93
CA ARG A 262 -18.09 -1.61 -0.56
C ARG A 262 -17.68 -0.55 0.46
N LEU A 263 -16.94 0.48 0.03
CA LEU A 263 -16.50 1.57 0.90
C LEU A 263 -17.42 2.79 0.68
N PRO A 264 -17.98 3.37 1.76
CA PRO A 264 -18.90 4.52 1.70
C PRO A 264 -18.22 5.88 1.51
#